data_AF-A0A2H9QIU8-F1
#
_entry.id   AF-A0A2H9QIU8-F1
#
_cell.length_a   1.000
_cell.length_b   1.000
_cell.length_c   1.000
_cell.angle_alpha   90.00
_cell.angle_beta   90.00
_cell.angle_gamma   90.00
#
_symmetry.space_group_name_H-M   'P 1'
#
loop_
_entity.id
_entity.type
_entity.pdbx_description
1 polymer ?
#
loop_
_entity_poly.entity_id
_entity_poly.type
_entity_poly.pdbx_seq_one_letter_code
_entity_poly.pdbx_strand_id
1 'polypeptide(L)' 'MRLMDLIINTDGASRGNPGLAGIGAVISNSKGELVGKICKFLGKATNNQAEYEAIIAG' A
#
# COMPACT_ATOMS: atom_id res chain seq x y z
N MET A 1 -0.65 4.33 -28.25
CA MET A 1 -1.23 3.74 -27.02
C MET A 1 -1.41 4.87 -26.03
N ARG A 2 -2.60 5.07 -25.47
CA ARG A 2 -2.83 6.13 -24.46
C ARG A 2 -2.52 5.50 -23.10
N LEU A 3 -1.56 6.05 -22.36
CA LEU A 3 -1.33 5.65 -20.98
C LEU A 3 -2.54 6.12 -20.15
N MET A 4 -3.07 5.26 -19.28
CA MET A 4 -4.06 5.65 -18.28
C MET A 4 -3.34 6.27 -17.09
N ASP A 5 -3.76 7.46 -16.67
CA ASP A 5 -3.33 8.03 -15.40
C ASP A 5 -3.94 7.21 -14.25
N LEU A 6 -3.06 6.77 -13.35
CA LEU A 6 -3.43 6.02 -12.15
C LEU A 6 -3.05 6.82 -10.90
N ILE A 7 -3.91 6.77 -9.90
CA ILE A 7 -3.68 7.31 -8.57
C ILE A 7 -3.56 6.13 -7.62
N ILE A 8 -2.44 6.07 -6.89
CA ILE A 8 -2.13 4.99 -5.96
C ILE A 8 -2.05 5.59 -4.55
N ASN A 9 -2.91 5.12 -3.66
CA ASN A 9 -2.87 5.45 -2.24
C ASN A 9 -2.35 4.23 -1.48
N THR A 10 -1.22 4.38 -0.80
CA THR A 10 -0.57 3.31 -0.03
C THR A 10 -0.54 3.68 1.44
N ASP A 11 -0.55 2.69 2.32
CA ASP A 11 -0.36 2.86 3.75
C ASP A 11 0.23 1.59 4.36
N GLY A 12 1.12 1.76 5.33
CA GLY A 12 1.74 0.68 6.07
C GLY A 12 1.71 0.93 7.57
N ALA A 13 1.26 -0.05 8.34
CA ALA A 13 1.10 0.09 9.78
C ALA A 13 1.74 -1.05 10.56
N SER A 14 2.28 -0.73 11.75
CA SER A 14 2.80 -1.70 12.70
C SER A 14 2.26 -1.47 14.12
N ARG A 15 1.83 -2.53 14.79
CA ARG A 15 1.44 -2.54 16.22
C ARG A 15 2.67 -2.65 17.13
N GLY A 16 3.50 -1.61 17.13
CA GLY A 16 4.77 -1.54 17.87
C GLY A 16 5.95 -1.21 16.95
N ASN A 17 7.17 -1.19 17.51
CA ASN A 17 8.37 -0.83 16.75
C ASN A 17 9.60 -1.67 17.16
N PRO A 18 9.73 -2.93 16.69
CA PRO A 18 8.86 -3.62 15.73
C PRO A 18 7.61 -4.26 16.37
N GLY A 19 6.58 -4.49 15.55
CA GLY A 19 5.31 -5.09 15.95
C GLY A 19 4.63 -5.84 14.80
N LEU A 20 3.47 -6.44 15.06
CA LEU A 20 2.67 -7.06 13.99
C LEU A 20 2.28 -6.00 12.96
N ALA A 21 2.60 -6.24 11.70
CA ALA A 21 2.52 -5.23 10.65
C ALA A 21 1.78 -5.74 9.41
N GLY A 22 1.20 -4.79 8.68
CA GLY A 22 0.53 -5.04 7.42
C GLY A 22 0.53 -3.79 6.55
N ILE A 23 0.21 -3.98 5.28
CA ILE A 23 0.18 -2.92 4.27
C ILE A 23 -1.11 -2.97 3.46
N GLY A 24 -1.48 -1.82 2.93
CA GLY A 24 -2.57 -1.65 1.99
C GLY A 24 -2.20 -0.72 0.84
N ALA A 25 -2.77 -0.98 -0.34
CA ALA A 25 -2.77 -0.04 -1.45
C ALA A 25 -4.11 -0.05 -2.18
N VAL A 26 -4.54 1.11 -2.67
CA VAL A 26 -5.72 1.29 -3.53
C VAL A 26 -5.27 2.01 -4.79
N ILE A 27 -5.56 1.40 -5.95
CA ILE A 27 -5.23 1.93 -7.26
C ILE A 27 -6.53 2.33 -7.94
N SER A 28 -6.62 3.59 -8.37
CA SER A 28 -7.77 4.13 -9.07
C SER A 28 -7.37 4.83 -10.35
N ASN A 29 -8.28 4.91 -11.32
CA ASN A 29 -8.05 5.72 -12.51
C ASN A 29 -8.39 7.20 -12.26
N SER A 30 -8.17 8.06 -13.25
CA SER A 30 -8.46 9.50 -13.17
C SER A 30 -9.93 9.86 -12.90
N LYS A 31 -10.88 8.92 -13.03
CA LYS A 31 -12.29 9.11 -12.64
C LYS A 31 -12.58 8.64 -11.21
N GLY A 32 -11.57 8.17 -10.47
CA GLY A 32 -11.72 7.59 -9.15
C GLY A 32 -12.25 6.15 -9.15
N GLU A 33 -12.34 5.49 -10.30
CA GLU A 33 -12.82 4.12 -10.39
C GLU A 33 -11.72 3.15 -9.91
N LEU A 34 -12.08 2.18 -9.08
CA LEU A 34 -11.14 1.19 -8.55
C LEU A 34 -10.61 0.29 -9.67
N VAL A 35 -9.29 0.30 -9.83
CA VAL A 35 -8.56 -0.58 -10.76
C VAL A 35 -8.02 -1.80 -10.03
N GLY A 36 -7.58 -1.63 -8.78
CA GLY A 36 -7.02 -2.71 -7.98
C GLY A 36 -6.80 -2.32 -6.53
N LYS A 37 -6.55 -3.33 -5.69
CA LYS A 37 -6.18 -3.15 -4.28
C LYS A 37 -5.22 -4.23 -3.82
N ILE A 38 -4.40 -3.89 -2.84
CA ILE A 38 -3.42 -4.77 -2.21
C ILE A 38 -3.69 -4.79 -0.71
N CYS A 39 -3.60 -5.97 -0.11
CA CYS A 39 -3.61 -6.16 1.33
C CYS A 39 -2.66 -7.31 1.67
N LYS A 40 -1.64 -7.04 2.48
CA LYS A 40 -0.62 -8.04 2.82
C LYS A 40 -0.23 -7.93 4.28
N PHE A 41 -0.20 -9.07 4.96
CA PHE A 41 0.38 -9.20 6.29
C PHE A 41 1.91 -9.39 6.18
N LEU A 42 2.68 -8.59 6.91
CA LEU A 42 4.15 -8.61 6.85
C LEU A 42 4.81 -9.42 7.97
N GLY A 43 4.03 -9.96 8.91
CA GLY A 43 4.59 -10.53 10.12
C GLY A 43 5.01 -9.41 11.08
N LYS A 44 6.27 -9.41 11.53
CA LYS A 44 6.81 -8.36 12.40
C LYS A 44 7.68 -7.39 11.60
N ALA A 45 7.35 -6.10 11.65
CA ALA A 45 8.13 -5.03 11.05
C ALA A 45 8.09 -3.77 11.93
N THR A 46 8.99 -2.81 11.68
CA THR A 46 8.86 -1.44 12.20
C THR A 46 7.78 -0.67 11.42
N ASN A 47 7.30 0.45 11.96
CA ASN A 47 6.34 1.28 11.23
C ASN A 47 6.92 1.78 9.90
N ASN A 48 8.17 2.25 9.91
CA ASN A 48 8.83 2.75 8.71
C ASN A 48 8.98 1.65 7.65
N GLN A 49 9.35 0.43 8.05
CA GLN A 49 9.42 -0.70 7.11
C GLN A 49 8.05 -1.01 6.50
N ALA A 50 6.97 -0.96 7.28
CA ALA A 50 5.62 -1.19 6.75
C ALA A 50 5.25 -0.13 5.70
N GLU A 51 5.50 1.16 5.97
CA GLU A 51 5.23 2.25 5.03
C GLU A 51 6.02 2.10 3.71
N TYR A 52 7.31 1.77 3.81
CA TYR A 52 8.14 1.51 2.61
C TYR A 52 7.64 0.31 1.81
N GLU A 53 7.29 -0.78 2.47
CA GLU A 53 6.73 -1.96 1.81
C GLU A 53 5.37 -1.67 1.14
N ALA A 54 4.56 -0.78 1.71
CA ALA A 54 3.31 -0.35 1.11
C ALA A 54 3.54 0.40 -0.22
N ILE A 55 4.55 1.28 -0.28
CA ILE A 55 4.95 2.01 -1.48
C ILE A 55 5.53 1.07 -2.55
N ILE A 56 6.31 0.06 -2.15
CA ILE A 56 6.89 -0.91 -3.09
C ILE A 56 5.81 -1.81 -3.70
N ALA A 57 4.82 -2.18 -2.89
CA ALA A 57 3.75 -3.06 -3.33
C ALA A 57 2.72 -2.36 -4.22
N GLY A 58 2.37 -1.10 -3.89
CA GLY A 58 1.37 -0.28 -4.60
C GLY A 58 1.86 0.24 -5.92
#